data_AF-A0A920Q6N7-F1
#
_entry.id   AF-A0A920Q6N7-F1
#
_cell.length_a   1.000
_cell.length_b   1.000
_cell.length_c   1.000
_cell.angle_alpha   90.00
_cell.angle_beta   90.00
_cell.angle_gamma   90.00
#
_symmetry.space_group_name_H-M   'P 1'
#
loop_
_entity.id
_entity.type
_entity.pdbx_description
1 polymer ?
#
loop_
_entity_poly.entity_id
_entity_poly.type
_entity_poly.pdbx_seq_one_letter_code
_entity_poly.pdbx_strand_id
1 'polypeptide(L)'
;MTDRSAAPLPLSDLIDDLVAEQQALDDVMSPLGDDDWATATASPGWTVSDQIGHLTYFDGTAAQAITDPDGFQMSARALLMMVSAGDDTLDDLTLGPLRGLSTTERLEAWRSGRNQLAEAAPWSGQRRPRSLVRTIDGGPVVPDRSPYGGVGPRTGHRRRHRWSPACH
;
A
#
# COMPACT_ATOMS: atom_id res chain seq x y z
N MET A 1 -41.70 -8.66 -1.97
CA MET A 1 -40.56 -9.10 -1.15
C MET A 1 -39.87 -7.83 -0.72
N THR A 2 -40.11 -7.44 0.53
CA THR A 2 -39.90 -6.08 1.03
C THR A 2 -38.45 -5.67 0.92
N ASP A 3 -38.23 -4.51 0.29
CA ASP A 3 -37.00 -3.75 0.28
C ASP A 3 -36.46 -3.61 1.71
N ARG A 4 -35.37 -4.31 2.02
CA ARG A 4 -34.51 -3.94 3.14
C ARG A 4 -33.70 -2.74 2.66
N SER A 5 -34.31 -1.57 2.66
CA SER A 5 -33.57 -0.35 2.94
C SER A 5 -32.94 -0.56 4.32
N ALA A 6 -31.73 -1.12 4.35
CA ALA A 6 -30.96 -1.27 5.57
C ALA A 6 -30.72 0.14 6.10
N ALA A 7 -31.18 0.40 7.32
CA ALA A 7 -30.71 1.58 8.04
C ALA A 7 -29.18 1.59 7.98
N PRO A 8 -28.53 2.76 7.84
CA PRO A 8 -27.08 2.82 7.77
C PRO A 8 -26.49 2.11 8.98
N LEU A 9 -25.65 1.09 8.73
CA LEU A 9 -24.98 0.37 9.80
C LEU A 9 -24.13 1.36 10.61
N PRO A 10 -24.13 1.25 11.95
CA PRO A 10 -23.27 2.10 12.75
C PRO A 10 -21.81 1.79 12.40
N LEU A 11 -20.97 2.83 12.46
CA LEU A 11 -19.56 2.73 12.08
C LEU A 11 -18.81 1.64 12.89
N SER A 12 -19.18 1.41 14.15
CA SER A 12 -18.61 0.33 14.97
C SER A 12 -18.82 -1.04 14.35
N ASP A 13 -20.04 -1.35 13.90
CA ASP A 13 -20.39 -2.65 13.34
C ASP A 13 -19.66 -2.85 12.01
N LEU A 14 -19.52 -1.79 11.21
CA LEU A 14 -18.73 -1.83 9.98
C LEU A 14 -17.24 -2.10 10.23
N ILE A 15 -16.68 -1.54 11.31
CA ILE A 15 -15.28 -1.79 11.70
C ILE A 15 -15.12 -3.23 12.18
N ASP A 16 -16.05 -3.73 13.00
CA ASP A 16 -16.03 -5.10 13.49
C ASP A 16 -16.13 -6.11 12.33
N ASP A 17 -17.02 -5.85 11.37
CA ASP A 17 -17.15 -6.66 10.14
C ASP A 17 -15.85 -6.63 9.32
N LEU A 18 -15.24 -5.46 9.12
CA LEU A 18 -13.96 -5.33 8.41
C LEU A 18 -12.85 -6.16 9.09
N VAL A 19 -12.72 -6.07 10.41
CA VAL A 19 -11.70 -6.82 11.18
C VAL A 19 -11.95 -8.33 11.07
N ALA A 20 -13.22 -8.75 11.13
CA ALA A 20 -13.60 -10.15 11.01
C ALA A 20 -13.33 -10.70 9.59
N GLU A 21 -13.67 -9.95 8.54
CA GLU A 21 -13.41 -10.34 7.14
C GLU A 21 -11.90 -10.46 6.86
N GLN A 22 -11.11 -9.49 7.34
CA GLN A 22 -9.68 -9.59 7.20
C GLN A 22 -9.13 -10.79 7.99
N GLN A 23 -9.67 -11.13 9.18
CA GLN A 23 -9.22 -12.31 9.93
C GLN A 23 -9.54 -13.60 9.18
N ALA A 24 -10.74 -13.72 8.62
CA ALA A 24 -11.10 -14.85 7.79
C ALA A 24 -10.16 -15.01 6.59
N LEU A 25 -9.76 -13.90 5.95
CA LEU A 25 -8.77 -13.94 4.87
C LEU A 25 -7.38 -14.37 5.38
N ASP A 26 -6.95 -13.93 6.56
CA ASP A 26 -5.68 -14.35 7.16
C ASP A 26 -5.62 -15.85 7.44
N ASP A 27 -6.73 -16.41 7.92
CA ASP A 27 -6.86 -17.85 8.16
C ASP A 27 -6.75 -18.66 6.84
N VAL A 28 -7.27 -18.10 5.74
CA VAL A 28 -7.14 -18.69 4.39
C VAL A 28 -5.72 -18.60 3.86
N MET A 29 -5.03 -17.47 4.07
CA MET A 29 -3.71 -17.22 3.52
C MET A 29 -2.58 -17.88 4.30
N SER A 30 -2.71 -18.01 5.62
CA SER A 30 -1.69 -18.54 6.54
C SER A 30 -1.12 -19.92 6.18
N PRO A 31 -1.92 -20.91 5.73
CA PRO A 31 -1.40 -22.23 5.39
C PRO A 31 -0.87 -22.36 3.95
N LEU A 32 -1.01 -21.34 3.10
CA LEU A 32 -0.70 -21.43 1.68
C LEU A 32 0.81 -21.45 1.41
N GLY A 33 1.23 -22.26 0.44
CA GLY A 33 2.62 -22.32 -0.05
C GLY A 33 2.86 -21.38 -1.23
N ASP A 34 4.12 -21.18 -1.62
CA ASP A 34 4.50 -20.22 -2.68
C ASP A 34 3.78 -20.46 -4.02
N ASP A 35 3.51 -21.71 -4.39
CA ASP A 35 2.77 -22.06 -5.61
C ASP A 35 1.31 -21.56 -5.56
N ASP A 36 0.66 -21.64 -4.40
CA ASP A 36 -0.70 -21.11 -4.21
C ASP A 36 -0.70 -19.58 -4.32
N TRP A 37 0.31 -18.91 -3.75
CA TRP A 37 0.49 -17.47 -3.85
C TRP A 37 0.73 -17.01 -5.31
N ALA A 38 1.35 -17.85 -6.14
CA ALA A 38 1.58 -17.59 -7.56
C ALA A 38 0.34 -17.86 -8.44
N THR A 39 -0.75 -18.39 -7.88
CA THR A 39 -1.96 -18.72 -8.63
C THR A 39 -2.59 -17.48 -9.24
N ALA A 40 -2.91 -17.55 -10.55
CA ALA A 40 -3.59 -16.48 -11.27
C ALA A 40 -5.02 -16.28 -10.75
N THR A 41 -5.48 -15.03 -10.77
CA THR A 41 -6.82 -14.64 -10.31
C THR A 41 -7.72 -14.24 -11.48
N ALA A 42 -8.99 -13.98 -11.20
CA ALA A 42 -9.92 -13.45 -12.21
C ALA A 42 -9.53 -12.04 -12.70
N SER A 43 -8.71 -11.31 -11.93
CA SER A 43 -8.10 -10.06 -12.37
C SER A 43 -6.97 -10.37 -13.36
N PRO A 44 -7.07 -9.94 -14.64
CA PRO A 44 -6.09 -10.28 -15.65
C PRO A 44 -4.67 -9.84 -15.27
N GLY A 45 -3.72 -10.76 -15.31
CA GLY A 45 -2.31 -10.50 -15.00
C GLY A 45 -1.98 -10.46 -13.50
N TRP A 46 -2.96 -10.63 -12.61
CA TRP A 46 -2.75 -10.63 -11.17
C TRP A 46 -2.76 -12.04 -10.58
N THR A 47 -1.80 -12.30 -9.71
CA THR A 47 -1.73 -13.48 -8.84
C THR A 47 -2.45 -13.24 -7.51
N VAL A 48 -2.65 -14.29 -6.72
CA VAL A 48 -3.09 -14.16 -5.30
C VAL A 48 -2.15 -13.22 -4.54
N SER A 49 -0.86 -13.35 -4.83
CA SER A 49 0.21 -12.46 -4.39
C SER A 49 -0.03 -10.97 -4.69
N ASP A 50 -0.56 -10.64 -5.87
CA ASP A 50 -0.89 -9.26 -6.25
C ASP A 50 -2.15 -8.76 -5.51
N GLN A 51 -3.14 -9.63 -5.28
CA GLN A 51 -4.34 -9.28 -4.52
C GLN A 51 -4.00 -8.88 -3.07
N ILE A 52 -3.17 -9.67 -2.39
CA ILE A 52 -2.71 -9.32 -1.03
C ILE A 52 -1.85 -8.05 -1.05
N GLY A 53 -1.04 -7.86 -2.09
CA GLY A 53 -0.30 -6.61 -2.28
C GLY A 53 -1.24 -5.40 -2.38
N HIS A 54 -2.31 -5.52 -3.16
CA HIS A 54 -3.30 -4.48 -3.33
C HIS A 54 -3.99 -4.13 -2.00
N LEU A 55 -4.43 -5.14 -1.25
CA LEU A 55 -5.03 -4.93 0.08
C LEU A 55 -4.06 -4.25 1.03
N THR A 56 -2.79 -4.68 1.05
CA THR A 56 -1.75 -4.04 1.87
C THR A 56 -1.63 -2.54 1.57
N TYR A 57 -1.59 -2.17 0.30
CA TYR A 57 -1.49 -0.77 -0.10
C TYR A 57 -2.71 0.05 0.34
N PHE A 58 -3.92 -0.46 0.08
CA PHE A 58 -5.15 0.28 0.38
C PHE A 58 -5.47 0.32 1.88
N ASP A 59 -5.20 -0.74 2.64
CA ASP A 59 -5.34 -0.73 4.10
C ASP A 59 -4.44 0.35 4.72
N GLY A 60 -3.16 0.40 4.30
CA GLY A 60 -2.21 1.43 4.75
C GLY A 60 -2.62 2.84 4.33
N THR A 61 -3.10 3.01 3.10
CA THR A 61 -3.57 4.30 2.59
C THR A 61 -4.82 4.79 3.33
N ALA A 62 -5.74 3.89 3.66
CA ALA A 62 -6.92 4.21 4.47
C ALA A 62 -6.54 4.60 5.90
N ALA A 63 -5.61 3.88 6.52
CA ALA A 63 -5.07 4.24 7.83
C ALA A 63 -4.42 5.63 7.81
N GLN A 64 -3.62 5.94 6.77
CA GLN A 64 -3.03 7.27 6.57
C GLN A 64 -4.11 8.35 6.40
N ALA A 65 -5.15 8.10 5.60
CA ALA A 65 -6.23 9.08 5.40
C ALA A 65 -6.94 9.48 6.70
N ILE A 66 -7.03 8.56 7.66
CA ILE A 66 -7.64 8.81 8.98
C ILE A 66 -6.65 9.49 9.93
N THR A 67 -5.40 9.05 9.95
CA THR A 67 -4.41 9.48 10.97
C THR A 67 -3.60 10.71 10.56
N ASP A 68 -3.35 10.87 9.27
CA ASP A 68 -2.63 11.98 8.64
C ASP A 68 -3.31 12.38 7.32
N PRO A 69 -4.45 13.11 7.40
CA PRO A 69 -5.18 13.53 6.21
C PRO A 69 -4.35 14.37 5.24
N ASP A 70 -3.45 15.21 5.76
CA ASP A 70 -2.61 16.08 4.92
C ASP A 70 -1.58 15.25 4.15
N GLY A 71 -0.91 14.31 4.81
CA GLY A 71 0.00 13.37 4.16
C GLY A 71 -0.70 12.51 3.12
N PHE A 72 -1.90 12.00 3.41
CA PHE A 72 -2.71 11.28 2.43
C PHE A 72 -3.00 12.13 1.19
N GLN A 73 -3.42 13.40 1.35
CA GLN A 73 -3.69 14.29 0.23
C GLN A 73 -2.44 14.57 -0.62
N MET A 74 -1.26 14.64 0.02
CA MET A 74 0.01 14.76 -0.71
C MET A 74 0.33 13.51 -1.52
N SER A 75 0.24 12.32 -0.91
CA SER A 75 0.47 11.03 -1.57
C SER A 75 -0.49 10.81 -2.73
N ALA A 76 -1.78 11.09 -2.55
CA ALA A 76 -2.80 10.93 -3.58
C ALA A 76 -2.55 11.84 -4.79
N ARG A 77 -2.16 13.11 -4.55
CA ARG A 77 -1.79 14.03 -5.64
C ARG A 77 -0.54 13.57 -6.38
N ALA A 78 0.48 13.11 -5.65
CA ALA A 78 1.70 12.60 -6.25
C ALA A 78 1.41 11.39 -7.15
N LEU A 79 0.60 10.44 -6.68
CA LEU A 79 0.16 9.28 -7.45
C LEU A 79 -0.55 9.69 -8.74
N LEU A 80 -1.53 10.61 -8.65
CA LEU A 80 -2.26 11.11 -9.83
C LEU A 80 -1.34 11.80 -10.84
N MET A 81 -0.36 12.57 -10.38
CA MET A 81 0.63 13.20 -11.26
C MET A 81 1.50 12.17 -11.99
N MET A 82 1.98 11.13 -11.29
CA MET A 82 2.81 10.09 -11.90
C MET A 82 2.04 9.29 -12.94
N VAL A 83 0.80 8.87 -12.63
CA VAL A 83 -0.09 8.18 -13.59
C VAL A 83 -0.34 9.05 -14.83
N SER A 84 -0.47 10.37 -14.66
CA SER A 84 -0.69 11.31 -15.76
C SER A 84 0.57 11.60 -16.59
N ALA A 85 1.76 11.39 -16.04
CA ALA A 85 3.04 11.70 -16.68
C ALA A 85 3.50 10.61 -17.69
N GLY A 86 2.90 9.41 -17.63
CA GLY A 86 2.99 8.38 -18.66
C GLY A 86 4.34 7.70 -18.79
N ASP A 87 4.49 6.58 -18.08
CA ASP A 87 5.41 5.44 -18.37
C ASP A 87 5.10 4.28 -17.39
N ASP A 88 4.60 4.61 -16.19
CA ASP A 88 4.24 3.64 -15.13
C ASP A 88 2.74 3.33 -15.09
N THR A 89 2.39 2.07 -14.81
CA THR A 89 0.99 1.69 -14.51
C THR A 89 0.63 1.99 -13.04
N LEU A 90 -0.66 2.14 -12.74
CA LEU A 90 -1.13 2.24 -11.35
C LEU A 90 -0.67 1.03 -10.53
N ASP A 91 -0.65 -0.16 -11.14
CA ASP A 91 -0.20 -1.40 -10.51
C ASP A 91 1.29 -1.35 -10.18
N ASP A 92 2.14 -0.80 -11.05
CA ASP A 92 3.58 -0.70 -10.76
C ASP A 92 3.86 0.27 -9.61
N LEU A 93 3.14 1.39 -9.58
CA LEU A 93 3.24 2.35 -8.49
C LEU A 93 2.74 1.73 -7.18
N THR A 94 1.59 1.05 -7.20
CA THR A 94 0.93 0.56 -5.98
C THR A 94 1.45 -0.78 -5.45
N LEU A 95 1.87 -1.67 -6.34
CA LEU A 95 2.27 -3.05 -6.04
C LEU A 95 3.76 -3.29 -6.21
N GLY A 96 4.48 -2.49 -7.00
CA GLY A 96 5.88 -2.75 -7.36
C GLY A 96 6.79 -3.07 -6.17
N PRO A 97 6.75 -2.27 -5.09
CA PRO A 97 7.55 -2.53 -3.90
C PRO A 97 7.12 -3.80 -3.14
N LEU A 98 5.85 -4.17 -3.19
CA LEU A 98 5.31 -5.38 -2.55
C LEU A 98 5.64 -6.64 -3.37
N ARG A 99 5.74 -6.53 -4.70
CA ARG A 99 6.17 -7.61 -5.60
C ARG A 99 7.61 -8.07 -5.34
N GLY A 100 8.44 -7.21 -4.74
CA GLY A 100 9.80 -7.54 -4.34
C GLY A 100 9.93 -8.33 -3.04
N LEU A 101 8.84 -8.47 -2.27
CA LEU A 101 8.82 -9.21 -1.00
C LEU A 101 8.57 -10.70 -1.21
N SER A 102 9.13 -11.53 -0.33
CA SER A 102 8.71 -12.93 -0.19
C SER A 102 7.24 -13.03 0.23
N THR A 103 6.62 -14.20 0.04
CA THR A 103 5.23 -14.46 0.44
C THR A 103 5.02 -14.25 1.95
N THR A 104 5.97 -14.67 2.77
CA THR A 104 5.95 -14.45 4.23
C THR A 104 6.03 -12.97 4.59
N GLU A 105 7.02 -12.25 4.06
CA GLU A 105 7.16 -10.80 4.31
C GLU A 105 5.94 -10.02 3.82
N ARG A 106 5.33 -10.46 2.72
CA ARG A 106 4.11 -9.84 2.18
C ARG A 106 2.90 -10.08 3.08
N LEU A 107 2.73 -11.30 3.59
CA LEU A 107 1.68 -11.61 4.55
C LEU A 107 1.86 -10.79 5.85
N GLU A 108 3.09 -10.64 6.33
CA GLU A 108 3.41 -9.79 7.48
C GLU A 108 3.15 -8.31 7.21
N ALA A 109 3.51 -7.82 6.02
CA ALA A 109 3.23 -6.44 5.61
C ALA A 109 1.73 -6.17 5.56
N TRP A 110 0.95 -7.10 5.00
CA TRP A 110 -0.51 -6.98 4.99
C TRP A 110 -1.08 -6.97 6.42
N ARG A 111 -0.68 -7.91 7.27
CA ARG A 111 -1.06 -7.99 8.70
C ARG A 111 -0.78 -6.69 9.43
N SER A 112 0.38 -6.08 9.20
CA SER A 112 0.72 -4.78 9.78
C SER A 112 -0.22 -3.67 9.29
N GLY A 113 -0.47 -3.59 7.98
CA GLY A 113 -1.34 -2.58 7.38
C GLY A 113 -2.79 -2.66 7.90
N ARG A 114 -3.36 -3.86 7.93
CA ARG A 114 -4.73 -4.04 8.44
C ARG A 114 -4.87 -3.71 9.93
N ASN A 115 -3.86 -4.00 10.75
CA ASN A 115 -3.88 -3.66 12.17
C ASN A 115 -3.82 -2.14 12.37
N GLN A 116 -3.00 -1.43 11.58
CA GLN A 116 -2.98 0.04 11.59
C GLN A 116 -4.33 0.63 11.19
N LEU A 117 -5.01 0.04 10.20
CA LEU A 117 -6.35 0.47 9.81
C LEU A 117 -7.37 0.21 10.93
N ALA A 118 -7.36 -0.97 11.54
CA ALA A 118 -8.26 -1.31 12.65
C ALA A 118 -8.09 -0.36 13.85
N GLU A 119 -6.85 0.03 14.16
CA GLU A 119 -6.56 1.01 15.23
C GLU A 119 -6.98 2.44 14.87
N ALA A 120 -6.92 2.79 13.57
CA ALA A 120 -7.28 4.12 13.08
C ALA A 120 -8.78 4.31 12.90
N ALA A 121 -9.50 3.29 12.42
CA ALA A 121 -10.89 3.38 11.99
C ALA A 121 -11.88 3.95 13.03
N PRO A 122 -11.77 3.67 14.34
CA PRO A 122 -12.65 4.24 15.36
C PRO A 122 -12.57 5.77 15.49
N TRP A 123 -11.54 6.39 14.91
CA TRP A 123 -11.34 7.85 14.92
C TRP A 123 -11.82 8.52 13.64
N SER A 124 -12.38 7.75 12.70
CA SER A 124 -12.86 8.30 11.44
C SER A 124 -14.05 9.25 11.64
N GLY A 125 -13.90 10.48 11.14
CA GLY A 125 -14.89 11.54 11.36
C GLY A 125 -14.75 12.30 12.69
N GLN A 126 -13.76 11.96 13.53
CA GLN A 126 -13.42 12.72 14.73
C GLN A 126 -11.99 13.28 14.66
N ARG A 127 -11.78 14.45 15.25
CA ARG A 127 -10.44 15.07 15.33
C ARG A 127 -9.70 14.46 16.52
N ARG A 128 -8.57 13.77 16.30
CA ARG A 128 -7.71 13.32 17.42
C ARG A 128 -7.24 14.53 18.23
N PRO A 129 -7.31 14.51 19.58
CA PRO A 129 -6.73 15.57 20.40
C PRO A 129 -5.21 15.63 20.19
N ARG A 130 -4.67 16.83 19.95
CA ARG A 130 -3.24 17.09 19.62
C ARG A 130 -2.23 16.63 20.69
N SER A 131 -2.69 16.21 21.88
CA SER A 131 -1.84 15.88 23.02
C SER A 131 -1.37 14.42 23.09
N LEU A 132 -1.72 13.57 22.12
CA LEU A 132 -1.33 12.15 22.10
C LEU A 132 -0.50 11.78 20.85
N VAL A 133 0.31 12.71 20.35
CA VAL A 133 1.45 12.38 19.48
C VAL A 133 2.52 11.76 20.38
N ARG A 134 2.48 10.44 20.56
CA ARG A 134 3.64 9.73 21.08
C ARG A 134 4.66 9.70 19.95
N THR A 135 5.76 10.43 20.10
CA THR A 135 6.95 10.23 19.28
C THR A 135 7.33 8.77 19.39
N ILE A 136 7.16 8.00 18.32
CA ILE A 136 7.75 6.68 18.20
C ILE A 136 9.21 6.93 17.83
N ASP A 137 10.05 7.12 18.84
CA ASP A 137 11.49 7.23 18.66
C ASP A 137 12.15 5.89 19.04
N GLY A 138 12.82 5.26 18.07
CA GLY A 138 14.03 4.49 18.29
C GLY A 138 13.95 2.97 18.49
N GLY A 139 13.88 2.21 17.38
CA GLY A 139 14.60 0.93 17.20
C GLY A 139 13.76 -0.31 16.80
N PRO A 140 14.34 -1.30 16.06
CA PRO A 140 15.25 -1.17 14.93
C PRO A 140 14.48 -0.78 13.65
N VAL A 141 15.07 0.10 12.86
CA VAL A 141 14.57 0.55 11.56
C VAL A 141 14.69 -0.61 10.56
N VAL A 142 13.55 -1.19 10.18
CA VAL A 142 13.44 -1.89 8.89
C VAL A 142 13.81 -0.84 7.83
N PRO A 143 14.79 -1.09 6.95
CA PRO A 143 15.41 -0.03 6.16
C PRO A 143 14.37 0.78 5.40
N ASP A 144 14.48 2.09 5.57
CA ASP A 144 13.76 3.14 4.85
C ASP A 144 13.68 2.83 3.35
N ARG A 145 12.58 2.19 2.99
CA ARG A 145 12.06 2.12 1.64
C ARG A 145 10.58 2.38 1.76
N SER A 146 10.24 3.64 2.02
CA SER A 146 8.95 4.13 1.57
C SER A 146 8.82 3.73 0.10
N PRO A 147 7.81 2.94 -0.29
CA PRO A 147 7.53 2.63 -1.69
C PRO A 147 7.28 3.88 -2.55
N TYR A 148 7.05 5.05 -1.93
CA TYR A 148 6.65 6.30 -2.56
C TYR A 148 7.61 7.47 -2.28
N GLY A 149 8.92 7.20 -2.28
CA GLY A 149 9.96 8.24 -2.24
C GLY A 149 10.27 8.78 -3.65
N GLY A 150 10.06 10.08 -3.86
CA GLY A 150 9.99 10.74 -5.18
C GLY A 150 11.24 10.65 -6.07
N VAL A 151 10.96 10.63 -7.38
CA VAL A 151 11.94 10.69 -8.46
C VAL A 151 12.62 12.07 -8.47
N GLY A 152 13.82 12.16 -7.88
CA GLY A 152 14.73 13.28 -8.08
C GLY A 152 15.40 13.22 -9.46
N PRO A 153 15.77 14.37 -10.08
CA PRO A 153 16.28 14.40 -11.43
C PRO A 153 17.63 13.67 -11.53
N ARG A 154 17.71 12.68 -12.42
CA ARG A 154 18.96 11.98 -12.77
C ARG A 154 19.95 12.98 -13.35
N THR A 155 20.94 13.37 -12.56
CA THR A 155 22.11 14.12 -13.04
C THR A 155 22.87 13.25 -14.04
N GLY A 156 22.80 13.63 -15.32
CA GLY A 156 23.52 12.98 -16.40
C GLY A 156 25.03 13.06 -16.22
N HIS A 157 25.67 11.92 -16.01
CA HIS A 157 27.08 11.74 -16.33
C HIS A 157 27.23 11.62 -17.84
N ARG A 158 27.45 12.76 -18.52
CA ARG A 158 27.99 12.77 -19.88
C ARG A 158 29.39 12.16 -19.84
N ARG A 159 29.53 10.88 -20.19
CA ARG A 159 30.82 10.34 -20.62
C ARG A 159 31.18 11.00 -21.94
N ARG A 160 32.26 11.79 -21.92
CA ARG A 160 32.88 12.34 -23.14
C ARG A 160 33.51 11.17 -23.90
N HIS A 161 32.86 10.72 -24.96
CA HIS A 161 33.54 9.92 -25.98
C HIS A 161 34.48 10.85 -26.75
N ARG A 162 35.78 10.66 -26.54
CA ARG A 162 36.85 11.24 -27.36
C ARG A 162 36.85 10.49 -28.70
N TRP A 163 36.41 11.16 -29.76
CA TRP A 163 36.65 10.75 -31.14
C TRP A 163 38.08 11.19 -31.53
N SER A 164 38.92 10.25 -31.96
CA SER A 164 40.15 10.52 -32.70
C SER A 164 39.93 10.11 -34.16
N PRO A 165 40.22 10.96 -35.16
CA PRO A 165 40.27 10.56 -36.55
C PRO A 165 41.72 10.29 -36.97
N ALA A 166 41.98 9.15 -37.62
CA ALA A 166 43.12 9.02 -38.51
C ALA A 166 42.91 7.88 -39.54
N CYS A 167 43.17 8.26 -40.80
CA CYS A 167 43.58 7.46 -41.97
C CYS A 167 42.48 7.07 -42.97
N HIS A 168 42.30 7.85 -44.04
CA HIS A 168 43.11 7.75 -45.28
C HIS A 168 43.16 9.11 -45.98
#